data_AF-A0AAV8XW99-F1
#
_entry.id   AF-A0AAV8XW99-F1
#
_cell.length_a   1.000
_cell.length_b   1.000
_cell.length_c   1.000
_cell.angle_alpha   90.00
_cell.angle_beta   90.00
_cell.angle_gamma   90.00
#
_symmetry.space_group_name_H-M   'P 1'
#
loop_
_entity.id
_entity.type
_entity.pdbx_description
1 polymer ?
#
loop_
_entity_poly.entity_id
_entity_poly.type
_entity_poly.pdbx_seq_one_letter_code
_entity_poly.pdbx_strand_id
1 'polypeptide(L)' 'MYTALVEKLGNLPDNTQVFCGHEYTQQNLKFARFIERDNQDILKKIEWANDKRSKGLPTVSISIL' A
#
# COMPACT_ATOMS: atom_id res chain seq x y z
N MET A 1 16.61 5.51 4.01
CA MET A 1 15.27 5.11 3.51
C MET A 1 14.77 6.04 2.42
N TYR A 2 14.86 7.36 2.60
CA TYR A 2 14.45 8.37 1.62
C TYR A 2 14.97 8.12 0.20
N THR A 3 16.29 8.04 0.00
CA THR A 3 16.89 7.77 -1.32
C THR A 3 16.39 6.49 -1.98
N ALA A 4 16.12 5.44 -1.20
CA ALA A 4 15.60 4.20 -1.77
C ALA A 4 14.14 4.35 -2.24
N LEU A 5 13.26 4.92 -1.41
CA LEU A 5 11.84 5.02 -1.72
C LEU A 5 11.51 6.14 -2.71
N VAL A 6 12.09 7.32 -2.54
CA VAL A 6 11.72 8.53 -3.29
C VAL A 6 12.58 8.69 -4.54
N GLU A 7 13.90 8.56 -4.43
CA GLU A 7 14.82 8.87 -5.55
C GLU A 7 15.08 7.66 -6.46
N LYS A 8 14.86 6.44 -5.97
CA LYS A 8 15.06 5.22 -6.77
C LYS A 8 13.74 4.59 -7.17
N LEU A 9 12.94 4.14 -6.20
CA LEU A 9 11.67 3.48 -6.50
C LEU A 9 10.62 4.46 -7.02
N GLY A 10 10.49 5.64 -6.41
CA GLY A 10 9.53 6.68 -6.83
C GLY A 10 9.80 7.28 -8.21
N ASN A 11 10.97 6.99 -8.82
CA ASN A 11 11.31 7.42 -10.18
C ASN A 11 11.02 6.34 -11.25
N LEU A 12 10.53 5.16 -10.85
CA LEU A 12 10.05 4.17 -11.81
C LEU A 12 8.67 4.62 -12.37
N PRO A 13 8.25 4.12 -13.54
CA PRO A 13 6.93 4.45 -14.09
C PRO A 13 5.80 4.13 -13.12
N ASP A 14 4.77 4.98 -13.04
CA ASP A 14 3.65 4.87 -12.10
C ASP A 14 2.97 3.49 -12.11
N ASN A 15 2.85 2.90 -13.30
CA ASN A 15 2.22 1.59 -13.51
C ASN A 15 3.10 0.39 -13.11
N THR A 16 4.33 0.62 -12.62
CA THR A 16 5.24 -0.42 -12.16
C THR A 16 4.60 -1.20 -11.03
N GLN A 17 4.51 -2.53 -11.20
CA GLN A 17 3.96 -3.41 -10.18
C GLN A 17 4.97 -3.70 -9.08
N VAL A 18 4.58 -3.44 -7.84
CA VAL A 18 5.36 -3.67 -6.62
C VAL A 18 4.95 -5.01 -6.01
N PHE A 19 5.95 -5.89 -5.87
CA PHE A 19 5.84 -7.18 -5.19
C PHE A 19 6.68 -7.16 -3.92
N CYS A 20 6.07 -6.81 -2.78
CA CYS A 20 6.77 -6.75 -1.50
C CYS A 20 6.90 -8.14 -0.85
N GLY A 21 7.90 -8.30 0.03
CA GLY A 21 8.24 -9.60 0.60
C GLY A 21 7.28 -10.13 1.68
N HIS A 22 6.35 -9.30 2.17
CA HIS A 22 5.48 -9.66 3.30
C HIS A 22 4.07 -9.06 3.16
N GLU A 23 3.08 -9.79 3.68
CA GLU A 23 1.66 -9.42 3.70
C GLU A 23 1.33 -8.54 4.93
N TYR A 24 1.80 -7.29 4.91
CA TYR A 24 1.61 -6.31 6.00
C TYR A 24 0.64 -5.17 5.68
N THR A 25 -0.04 -5.23 4.55
CA THR A 25 -0.85 -4.12 4.03
C THR A 25 -1.89 -3.62 5.03
N GLN A 26 -2.62 -4.50 5.73
CA GLN A 26 -3.62 -4.06 6.73
C GLN A 26 -2.97 -3.32 7.93
N GLN A 27 -1.80 -3.76 8.39
CA GLN A 27 -1.11 -3.11 9.52
C GLN A 27 -0.51 -1.77 9.09
N ASN A 28 0.09 -1.73 7.89
CA ASN A 28 0.63 -0.50 7.32
C ASN A 28 -0.45 0.56 7.11
N LEU A 29 -1.63 0.17 6.61
CA LEU A 29 -2.75 1.08 6.41
C LEU A 29 -3.37 1.58 7.72
N LYS A 30 -3.38 0.75 8.78
CA LYS A 30 -3.77 1.22 10.13
C LYS A 30 -2.84 2.33 10.62
N PHE A 31 -1.53 2.18 10.41
CA PHE A 31 -0.56 3.22 10.74
C PHE A 31 -0.76 4.46 9.86
N ALA A 32 -0.94 4.29 8.55
CA ALA A 32 -1.20 5.41 7.63
C ALA A 32 -2.44 6.21 8.05
N ARG A 33 -3.55 5.54 8.40
CA ARG A 33 -4.79 6.19 8.88
C ARG A 33 -4.62 6.93 10.21
N PHE A 34 -3.68 6.49 11.05
CA PHE A 34 -3.36 7.19 12.28
C PHE A 34 -2.68 8.55 11.99
N ILE A 35 -1.79 8.58 11.00
CA ILE A 35 -1.06 9.79 10.56
C ILE A 35 -1.96 10.72 9.75
N GLU A 36 -2.62 10.21 8.71
CA GLU A 36 -3.49 10.96 7.82
C GLU A 36 -4.94 10.51 8.02
N ARG A 37 -5.59 11.11 9.01
CA ARG A 37 -6.92 10.66 9.43
C ARG A 37 -7.94 10.81 8.30
N ASP A 38 -8.05 11.97 7.69
CA ASP A 38 -9.21 12.23 6.81
C ASP A 38 -8.93 11.93 5.33
N ASN A 39 -7.80 11.28 5.03
CA ASN A 39 -7.42 10.87 3.68
C ASN A 39 -8.32 9.73 3.17
N GLN A 40 -9.11 10.04 2.14
CA GLN A 40 -10.11 9.12 1.59
C GLN A 40 -9.49 7.94 0.85
N ASP A 41 -8.30 8.08 0.28
CA ASP A 41 -7.65 7.00 -0.46
C ASP A 41 -7.11 5.93 0.48
N ILE A 42 -6.64 6.33 1.66
CA ILE A 42 -6.31 5.38 2.75
C ILE A 42 -7.55 4.61 3.18
N LEU A 43 -8.69 5.28 3.39
CA LEU A 43 -9.94 4.63 3.78
C LEU A 43 -10.40 3.59 2.75
N LYS A 44 -10.43 3.96 1.46
CA LYS A 44 -10.75 3.03 0.36
C LYS A 44 -9.79 1.86 0.32
N LYS A 45 -8.48 2.11 0.51
CA LYS A 45 -7.48 1.03 0.48
C LYS A 45 -7.60 0.08 1.67
N ILE A 46 -8.03 0.57 2.84
CA ILE A 46 -8.35 -0.26 4.00
C ILE A 46 -9.52 -1.20 3.69
N GLU A 47 -10.61 -0.68 3.11
CA GLU A 47 -11.76 -1.49 2.73
C GLU A 47 -11.38 -2.57 1.71
N TRP A 48 -10.63 -2.19 0.67
CA TRP A 48 -10.11 -3.12 -0.33
C TRP A 48 -9.21 -4.21 0.30
N ALA A 49 -8.29 -3.83 1.19
CA ALA A 49 -7.39 -4.79 1.84
C ALA A 49 -8.18 -5.73 2.75
N ASN A 50 -9.18 -5.24 3.48
CA ASN A 50 -10.03 -6.05 4.34
C ASN A 50 -10.87 -7.06 3.53
N ASP A 51 -11.44 -6.64 2.39
CA ASP A 51 -12.19 -7.53 1.49
C ASP A 51 -11.29 -8.62 0.88
N LYS A 52 -10.08 -8.27 0.42
CA LYS A 52 -9.12 -9.26 -0.08
C LYS A 52 -8.75 -10.27 1.00
N ARG A 53 -8.42 -9.80 2.19
CA ARG A 53 -7.97 -10.66 3.30
C ARG A 53 -9.09 -11.51 3.88
N SER A 54 -10.34 -11.02 3.91
CA SER A 54 -11.49 -11.83 4.34
C SER A 54 -11.76 -13.01 3.39
N LYS A 55 -11.40 -12.86 2.11
CA LYS A 55 -11.45 -13.92 1.09
C LYS A 55 -10.19 -14.79 1.03
N GLY A 56 -9.22 -14.59 1.93
CA GLY A 56 -7.95 -15.30 1.93
C GLY A 56 -7.01 -14.94 0.78
N LEU A 57 -7.30 -13.87 0.03
CA LEU A 57 -6.48 -13.42 -1.10
C LEU A 57 -5.31 -12.54 -0.61
N PRO A 58 -4.16 -12.56 -1.31
CA PRO A 58 -3.08 -11.62 -1.05
C PRO A 58 -3.47 -10.20 -1.46
N THR A 59 -2.77 -9.22 -0.88
CA THR A 59 -2.85 -7.80 -1.27
C THR A 59 -1.64 -7.34 -2.09
N VAL A 60 -0.72 -8.25 -2.38
CA VAL A 60 0.28 -8.10 -3.44
C VAL A 60 -0.38 -8.44 -4.78
N SER A 61 -0.18 -7.75 -5.90
CA SER A 61 0.65 -6.59 -6.26
C SER A 61 -0.10 -5.25 -6.19
N ILE A 62 0.64 -4.17 -6.01
CA ILE A 62 0.12 -2.79 -6.14
C ILE A 62 0.97 -2.00 -7.14
N SER A 63 0.43 -0.94 -7.75
CA SER A 63 1.23 0.04 -8.49
C SER A 63 1.98 0.99 -7.54
N ILE A 64 2.98 1.71 -8.07
CA ILE A 64 3.70 2.74 -7.31
C ILE A 64 2.77 3.92 -6.97
N LEU A 65 1.85 4.25 -7.88
CA LEU A 65 0.77 5.23 -7.70
C LEU A 65 -0.59 4.62 -8.07
#